data_AF-A0A023D9D1-F1
#
_entry.id   AF-A0A023D9D1-F1
#
_cell.length_a   1.000
_cell.length_b   1.000
_cell.length_c   1.000
_cell.angle_alpha   90.00
_cell.angle_beta   90.00
_cell.angle_gamma   90.00
#
_symmetry.space_group_name_H-M   'P 1'
#
loop_
_entity.id
_entity.type
_entity.pdbx_description
1 polymer ?
#
loop_
_entity_poly.entity_id
_entity_poly.type
_entity_poly.pdbx_seq_one_letter_code
_entity_poly.pdbx_strand_id
1 'polypeptide(L)'
;MGATGLTFLCGLAIAAPLFRVIPWGVNLGIASFIVGETDRWESGIALMKNARPQNWKIILWEDKVVQANIDRLNACQESVNKSNATESCTIRINPQ
;
A
#
# COMPACT_ATOMS: atom_id res chain seq x y z
N MET A 1 26.38 -7.22 -41.77
CA MET A 1 25.89 -7.11 -40.39
C MET A 1 26.47 -8.29 -39.62
N GLY A 2 27.44 -8.04 -38.73
CA GLY A 2 28.09 -9.11 -37.96
C GLY A 2 27.15 -9.72 -36.91
N ALA A 3 27.54 -10.85 -36.31
CA ALA A 3 26.75 -11.58 -35.32
C ALA A 3 26.20 -10.70 -34.18
N THR A 4 26.93 -9.64 -33.80
CA THR A 4 26.54 -8.62 -32.82
C THR A 4 25.33 -7.78 -33.24
N GLY A 5 25.22 -7.45 -34.53
CA GLY A 5 24.06 -6.74 -35.07
C GLY A 5 22.80 -7.60 -35.06
N LEU A 6 22.94 -8.90 -35.31
CA LEU A 6 21.82 -9.84 -35.31
C LEU A 6 21.31 -10.11 -33.89
N THR A 7 22.20 -10.28 -32.90
CA THR A 7 21.80 -10.45 -31.50
C THR A 7 21.08 -9.22 -30.94
N PHE A 8 21.52 -8.01 -31.31
CA PHE A 8 20.88 -6.78 -30.87
C PHE A 8 19.48 -6.62 -31.49
N LEU A 9 19.33 -6.92 -32.78
CA LEU A 9 18.03 -6.86 -33.46
C LEU A 9 17.05 -7.91 -32.95
N CYS A 10 17.51 -9.14 -32.69
CA CYS A 10 16.68 -10.15 -32.03
C CYS A 10 16.28 -9.73 -30.62
N GLY A 11 17.21 -9.18 -29.84
CA GLY A 11 16.93 -8.66 -28.51
C GLY A 11 15.84 -7.58 -28.52
N LEU A 12 15.93 -6.61 -29.44
CA LEU A 12 14.91 -5.56 -29.61
C LEU A 12 13.57 -6.12 -30.12
N ALA A 13 13.61 -7.05 -31.07
CA ALA A 13 12.42 -7.67 -31.64
C ALA A 13 11.66 -8.54 -30.62
N ILE A 14 12.35 -9.08 -29.61
CA ILE A 14 11.75 -9.89 -28.54
C ILE A 14 11.34 -8.99 -27.35
N ALA A 15 12.15 -8.00 -26.99
CA ALA A 15 11.86 -7.09 -25.90
C ALA A 15 10.62 -6.21 -26.20
N ALA A 16 10.49 -5.67 -27.41
CA ALA A 16 9.38 -4.80 -27.79
C ALA A 16 7.98 -5.43 -27.66
N PRO A 17 7.72 -6.68 -28.11
CA PRO A 17 6.45 -7.35 -27.87
C PRO A 17 6.29 -7.73 -26.38
N LEU A 18 7.35 -8.15 -25.68
CA LEU A 18 7.28 -8.40 -24.24
C LEU A 18 6.81 -7.16 -23.47
N PHE A 19 7.38 -5.98 -23.74
CA PHE A 19 6.95 -4.72 -23.12
C PHE A 19 5.51 -4.31 -23.46
N ARG A 20 4.94 -4.78 -24.58
CA ARG A 20 3.53 -4.53 -24.93
C ARG A 20 2.55 -5.49 -24.23
N VAL A 21 3.00 -6.70 -23.90
CA VAL A 21 2.17 -7.74 -23.28
C VAL A 21 2.29 -7.73 -21.76
N ILE A 22 3.36 -7.15 -21.20
CA ILE A 22 3.48 -6.90 -19.76
C ILE A 22 2.40 -5.88 -19.37
N PRO A 23 1.42 -6.26 -18.52
CA PRO A 23 0.37 -5.34 -18.12
C PRO A 23 0.99 -4.33 -17.16
N TRP A 24 1.21 -3.08 -17.57
CA TRP A 24 1.87 -2.05 -16.76
C TRP A 24 1.18 -1.71 -15.42
N GLY A 25 0.00 -2.30 -15.15
CA GLY A 25 -0.67 -2.34 -13.85
C GLY A 25 -0.20 -3.45 -12.88
N VAL A 26 0.67 -4.37 -13.30
CA VAL A 26 1.25 -5.42 -12.45
C VAL A 26 2.43 -4.96 -11.60
N ASN A 27 2.85 -3.69 -11.65
CA ASN A 27 3.95 -3.20 -10.79
C ASN A 27 3.75 -3.56 -9.31
N LEU A 28 2.51 -3.58 -8.85
CA LEU A 28 2.19 -3.95 -7.48
C LEU A 28 1.87 -5.44 -7.30
N GLY A 29 1.38 -6.12 -8.35
CA GLY A 29 1.23 -7.58 -8.34
C GLY A 29 2.58 -8.31 -8.33
N ILE A 30 3.59 -7.78 -9.03
CA ILE A 30 4.98 -8.27 -9.01
C ILE A 30 5.59 -8.05 -7.64
N ALA A 31 5.42 -6.86 -7.04
CA ALA A 31 5.86 -6.63 -5.66
C ALA A 31 5.20 -7.62 -4.69
N SER A 32 3.92 -7.94 -4.90
CA SER A 32 3.21 -8.92 -4.08
C SER A 32 3.75 -10.34 -4.24
N PHE A 33 4.00 -10.74 -5.49
CA PHE A 33 4.62 -12.02 -5.83
C PHE A 33 6.04 -12.17 -5.25
N ILE A 34 6.86 -11.11 -5.26
CA ILE A 34 8.22 -11.12 -4.69
C ILE A 34 8.18 -11.27 -3.16
N VAL A 35 7.23 -10.61 -2.49
CA VAL A 35 7.05 -10.71 -1.03
C VAL A 35 6.44 -12.06 -0.64
N GLY A 36 5.72 -12.73 -1.56
CA GLY A 36 5.14 -14.06 -1.36
C GLY A 36 3.74 -14.05 -0.75
N GLU A 37 3.08 -12.90 -0.69
CA GLU A 37 1.75 -12.73 -0.11
C GLU A 37 0.66 -12.73 -1.20
N THR A 38 -0.59 -13.02 -0.79
CA THR A 38 -1.71 -13.30 -1.72
C THR A 38 -2.18 -12.09 -2.51
N ASP A 39 -1.99 -10.88 -1.98
CA ASP A 39 -2.38 -9.64 -2.63
C ASP A 39 -1.53 -8.45 -2.17
N ARG A 40 -1.81 -7.29 -2.79
CA ARG A 40 -1.05 -6.04 -2.63
C ARG A 40 -1.09 -5.50 -1.21
N TRP A 41 -2.22 -5.66 -0.52
CA TRP A 41 -2.39 -5.17 0.83
C TRP A 41 -1.57 -6.01 1.82
N GLU A 42 -1.71 -7.33 1.75
CA GLU A 42 -0.94 -8.25 2.61
C GLU A 42 0.57 -8.10 2.40
N SER A 43 0.98 -7.89 1.15
CA SER A 43 2.39 -7.61 0.81
C SER A 43 2.89 -6.32 1.44
N GLY A 44 2.07 -5.26 1.42
CA GLY A 44 2.39 -3.98 2.07
C GLY A 44 2.52 -4.14 3.58
N ILE A 45 1.60 -4.88 4.20
CA ILE A 45 1.64 -5.24 5.62
C ILE A 45 2.93 -5.98 5.96
N ALA A 46 3.27 -7.02 5.18
CA ALA A 46 4.47 -7.82 5.38
C ALA A 46 5.73 -6.95 5.31
N LEU A 47 5.82 -6.06 4.32
CA LEU A 47 6.94 -5.12 4.18
C LEU A 47 7.03 -4.14 5.37
N MET A 48 5.93 -3.52 5.78
CA MET A 48 5.91 -2.59 6.91
C MET A 48 6.30 -3.28 8.22
N LYS A 49 5.74 -4.47 8.47
CA LYS A 49 6.03 -5.31 9.64
C LYS A 49 7.49 -5.75 9.67
N ASN A 50 8.05 -6.14 8.53
CA ASN A 50 9.44 -6.60 8.45
C ASN A 50 10.43 -5.44 8.61
N ALA A 51 10.20 -4.30 7.93
CA ALA A 51 11.11 -3.16 7.95
C ALA A 51 11.19 -2.50 9.33
N ARG A 52 10.05 -2.34 10.03
CA ARG A 52 9.99 -1.71 11.37
C ARG A 52 8.93 -2.37 12.27
N PRO A 53 9.25 -3.50 12.92
CA PRO A 53 8.28 -4.27 13.69
C PRO A 53 7.63 -3.51 14.85
N GLN A 54 8.37 -2.61 15.51
CA GLN A 54 7.81 -1.83 16.63
C GLN A 54 6.85 -0.74 16.14
N ASN A 55 7.17 -0.07 15.03
CA ASN A 55 6.26 0.90 14.41
C ASN A 55 4.98 0.22 13.92
N TRP A 56 5.08 -1.00 13.39
CA TRP A 56 3.90 -1.78 12.98
C TRP A 56 2.94 -2.04 14.14
N LYS A 57 3.45 -2.33 15.35
CA LYS A 57 2.59 -2.50 16.54
C LYS A 57 1.84 -1.22 16.92
N ILE A 58 2.46 -0.06 16.71
CA ILE A 58 1.82 1.24 16.97
C ILE A 58 0.64 1.43 16.00
N ILE A 59 0.85 1.16 14.70
CA ILE A 59 -0.21 1.23 13.68
C ILE A 59 -1.38 0.30 14.03
N LEU A 60 -1.10 -0.94 14.45
CA LEU A 60 -2.14 -1.87 14.88
C LEU A 60 -2.92 -1.38 16.11
N TRP A 61 -2.26 -0.71 17.05
CA TRP A 61 -2.94 -0.12 18.19
C TRP A 61 -3.78 1.10 17.78
N GLU A 62 -3.25 1.97 16.93
CA GLU A 62 -3.96 3.14 16.38
C GLU A 62 -5.22 2.70 15.64
N ASP A 63 -5.13 1.67 14.79
CA ASP A 63 -6.30 1.10 14.09
C ASP A 63 -7.35 0.61 15.09
N LYS A 64 -6.96 -0.15 16.12
CA LYS A 64 -7.91 -0.57 17.17
C LYS A 64 -8.60 0.61 17.85
N VAL A 65 -7.86 1.68 18.15
CA VAL A 65 -8.42 2.89 18.76
C VAL A 65 -9.38 3.58 17.79
N VAL A 66 -9.03 3.72 16.52
CA VAL A 66 -9.87 4.32 15.49
C VAL A 66 -11.14 3.51 15.28
N GLN A 67 -11.05 2.19 15.09
CA GLN A 67 -12.20 1.31 14.90
C GLN A 67 -13.15 1.34 16.09
N ALA A 68 -12.63 1.36 17.33
CA ALA A 68 -13.44 1.47 18.54
C ALA A 68 -14.17 2.81 18.68
N ASN A 69 -13.75 3.84 17.93
CA ASN A 69 -14.30 5.20 18.00
C ASN A 69 -14.83 5.71 16.66
N ILE A 70 -14.96 4.87 15.63
CA ILE A 70 -15.16 5.32 14.25
C ILE A 70 -16.40 6.19 14.07
N ASP A 71 -17.51 5.83 14.72
CA ASP A 71 -18.75 6.62 14.68
C ASP A 71 -18.58 8.01 15.32
N ARG A 72 -17.82 8.10 16.43
CA ARG A 72 -17.52 9.37 17.10
C ARG A 72 -16.58 10.23 16.29
N LEU A 73 -15.57 9.62 15.68
CA LEU A 73 -14.63 10.32 14.81
C LEU A 73 -15.33 10.86 13.57
N ASN A 74 -16.24 10.09 12.96
CA ASN A 74 -17.03 10.53 11.81
C ASN A 74 -17.96 11.70 12.18
N ALA A 75 -18.68 11.62 13.31
CA ALA A 75 -19.53 12.70 13.78
C ALA A 75 -18.72 13.97 14.13
N CYS A 76 -17.56 13.80 14.76
CA CYS A 76 -16.61 14.87 15.03
C CYS A 76 -16.15 15.55 13.73
N GLN A 77 -15.73 14.76 12.73
CA GLN A 77 -15.29 15.28 11.45
C GLN A 77 -16.41 16.03 10.73
N GLU A 78 -17.65 15.54 10.80
CA GLU A 78 -18.81 16.23 10.25
C GLU A 78 -19.05 17.59 10.95
N SER A 79 -18.92 17.64 12.27
CA SER A 79 -19.05 18.87 13.07
C SER A 79 -17.97 19.90 12.69
N VAL A 80 -16.69 19.48 12.67
CA VAL A 80 -15.55 20.29 12.21
C VAL A 80 -15.80 20.87 10.81
N ASN A 81 -16.31 20.04 9.89
CA ASN A 81 -16.60 20.49 8.53
C ASN A 81 -17.76 21.51 8.48
N LYS A 82 -18.76 21.38 9.35
CA LYS A 82 -19.89 22.32 9.45
C LYS A 82 -19.51 23.64 10.11
N SER A 83 -18.69 23.60 11.15
CA SER A 83 -18.24 24.79 11.86
C SER A 83 -17.09 25.51 11.15
N ASN A 84 -16.41 24.82 10.24
CA ASN A 84 -15.21 25.28 9.54
C ASN A 84 -14.13 25.78 10.53
N ALA A 85 -14.08 25.13 11.69
CA ALA A 85 -13.23 25.47 12.81
C ALA A 85 -12.62 24.21 13.41
N THR A 86 -11.49 24.36 14.09
CA THR A 86 -10.90 23.25 14.86
C THR A 86 -11.75 22.94 16.08
N GLU A 87 -12.12 21.67 16.27
CA GLU A 87 -12.90 21.21 17.42
C GLU A 87 -12.14 20.15 18.22
N SER A 88 -12.39 20.11 19.52
CA SER A 88 -11.88 19.05 20.40
C SER A 88 -12.88 17.90 20.45
N CYS A 89 -12.40 16.67 20.24
CA CYS A 89 -13.22 15.47 20.26
C CYS A 89 -12.67 14.47 21.26
N THR A 90 -13.57 13.97 22.12
CA THR A 90 -13.19 12.99 23.15
C THR A 90 -13.34 11.58 22.60
N ILE A 91 -12.25 10.82 22.60
CA ILE A 91 -12.23 9.40 22.24
C ILE A 91 -12.15 8.53 23.50
N ARG A 92 -12.55 7.27 23.37
CA ARG A 92 -12.40 6.25 24.41
C ARG A 92 -11.19 5.39 24.12
N ILE A 93 -10.33 5.23 25.12
CA ILE A 93 -9.23 4.29 25.09
C ILE A 93 -9.60 3.11 25.98
N ASN A 94 -9.67 1.92 25.39
CA ASN A 94 -9.91 0.70 26.15
C ASN A 94 -8.58 0.17 26.70
N PRO A 95 -8.59 -0.50 27.87
CA PRO A 95 -7.43 -1.22 28.36
C PRO A 95 -7.00 -2.31 27.34
N GLN A 96 -5.69 -2.54 27.23
CA GLN A 96 -5.10 -3.57 26.38
C GLN A 96 -4.94 -4.90 27.10
#